data_AF-A0A8S8XR97-F1
#
_entry.id   AF-A0A8S8XR97-F1
#
_cell.length_a   1.000
_cell.length_b   1.000
_cell.length_c   1.000
_cell.angle_alpha   90.00
_cell.angle_beta   90.00
_cell.angle_gamma   90.00
#
_symmetry.space_group_name_H-M   'P 1'
#
loop_
_entity.id
_entity.type
_entity.pdbx_description
1 polymer ?
#
loop_
_entity_poly.entity_id
_entity_poly.type
_entity_poly.pdbx_seq_one_letter_code
_entity_poly.pdbx_strand_id
1 'polypeptide(L)'
;MAARRYYVSATAITMLVLMLTMSVSNGVTTQELTTNDPMETEGRQDGLSDVDCSGYTFEDLFDYNFAAFSIDIGADWATAGMSATAFVNGSNSATVRENLDDLFEGAPGGANGWISTDEREAVREIGPMCIEDMETRLGLREGVPHRTDSGVDWNDMEFVEEGIALDEVDLVAPNHPEERSCTNFGANPDCKEIPVYATDDLQISLFVKSGESNNMRFDQLPNRGVSDFTLALNVTNMTNAELVLTFPALQGLRIANYSMEDDGVALVEGQDYTAPVEEFLPDGKLRIHQDVNYDKSNWPVGRICLSTLPPQSLNLMTSAVD
;
A
#
# COMPACT_ATOMS: atom_id res chain seq x y z
N MET A 1 12.04 81.85 -15.95
CA MET A 1 11.90 80.39 -16.05
C MET A 1 13.02 79.87 -16.93
N ALA A 2 13.94 79.07 -16.38
CA ALA A 2 14.99 78.40 -17.14
C ALA A 2 15.20 77.02 -16.53
N ALA A 3 14.75 75.98 -17.24
CA ALA A 3 14.95 74.59 -16.85
C ALA A 3 16.28 74.09 -17.43
N ARG A 4 17.19 73.64 -16.55
CA ARG A 4 18.42 72.94 -16.93
C ARG A 4 18.06 71.51 -17.37
N ARG A 5 18.31 71.17 -18.63
CA ARG A 5 18.27 69.78 -19.12
C ARG A 5 19.62 69.13 -18.85
N TYR A 6 19.64 68.06 -18.06
CA TYR A 6 20.80 67.18 -17.92
C TYR A 6 20.75 66.14 -19.04
N TYR A 7 21.73 66.18 -19.95
CA TYR A 7 22.00 65.10 -20.89
C TYR A 7 22.90 64.09 -20.19
N VAL A 8 22.37 62.91 -19.88
CA VAL A 8 23.19 61.75 -19.51
C VAL A 8 23.48 60.99 -20.81
N SER A 9 24.76 60.81 -21.12
CA SER A 9 25.22 60.08 -22.31
C SER A 9 24.77 58.62 -22.22
N ALA A 10 24.08 58.13 -23.25
CA ALA A 10 23.59 56.74 -23.36
C ALA A 10 24.71 55.69 -23.27
N THR A 11 25.98 56.11 -23.42
CA THR A 11 27.18 55.26 -23.25
C THR A 11 27.51 54.94 -21.80
N ALA A 12 27.08 55.77 -20.83
CA ALA A 12 27.36 55.53 -19.42
C ALA A 12 26.45 54.45 -18.81
N ILE A 13 25.21 54.35 -19.30
CA ILE A 13 24.22 53.36 -18.84
C ILE A 13 24.57 51.97 -19.38
N THR A 14 25.06 51.89 -20.62
CA THR A 14 25.49 50.62 -21.24
C THR A 14 26.77 50.04 -20.62
N MET A 15 27.72 50.90 -20.21
CA MET A 15 28.93 50.45 -19.49
C MET A 15 28.61 49.95 -18.07
N LEU A 16 27.61 50.53 -17.40
CA LEU A 16 27.18 50.08 -16.07
C LEU A 16 26.54 48.68 -16.12
N VAL A 17 25.75 48.41 -17.16
CA VAL A 17 25.07 47.10 -17.36
C VAL A 17 26.06 46.00 -17.76
N LEU A 18 27.10 46.30 -18.53
CA LEU A 18 28.15 45.32 -18.89
C LEU A 18 29.14 45.02 -17.74
N MET A 19 29.33 45.94 -16.78
CA MET A 19 30.16 45.67 -15.59
C MET A 19 29.44 44.83 -14.53
N LEU A 20 28.10 44.81 -14.54
CA LEU A 20 27.27 44.00 -13.62
C LEU A 20 27.14 42.53 -14.06
N THR A 21 27.48 42.18 -15.30
CA THR A 21 27.40 40.79 -15.81
C THR A 21 28.72 40.02 -15.77
N MET A 22 29.82 40.62 -15.31
CA MET A 22 31.15 39.98 -15.23
C MET A 22 31.65 39.67 -13.81
N SER A 23 30.82 39.81 -12.78
CA SER A 23 31.21 39.63 -11.37
C SER A 23 30.75 38.32 -10.71
N VAL A 24 30.49 37.26 -11.48
CA VAL A 24 30.28 35.91 -10.92
C VAL A 24 31.03 34.86 -11.75
N SER A 25 32.35 34.83 -11.60
CA SER A 25 33.16 33.69 -11.99
C SER A 25 34.53 33.76 -11.30
N ASN A 26 34.65 33.06 -10.17
CA ASN A 26 35.91 32.53 -9.67
C ASN A 26 35.63 31.33 -8.77
N GLY A 27 36.14 30.16 -9.16
CA GLY A 27 36.12 28.95 -8.35
C GLY A 27 36.23 27.66 -9.16
N VAL A 28 37.28 27.49 -9.97
CA VAL A 28 37.68 26.14 -10.42
C VAL A 28 38.56 25.55 -9.33
N THR A 29 38.04 24.56 -8.62
CA THR A 29 38.81 23.62 -7.79
C THR A 29 38.36 22.20 -8.11
N THR A 30 39.32 21.42 -8.62
CA THR A 30 39.48 19.96 -8.53
C THR A 30 38.24 19.06 -8.62
N GLN A 31 38.21 18.25 -9.69
CA GLN A 31 37.37 17.05 -9.80
C GLN A 31 37.61 16.12 -8.60
N GLU A 32 36.61 15.96 -7.75
CA GLU A 32 36.36 14.73 -7.01
C GLU A 32 34.96 14.22 -7.33
N LEU A 33 34.85 12.91 -7.41
CA LEU A 33 33.71 12.13 -7.87
C LEU A 33 32.56 12.29 -6.86
N THR A 34 31.51 13.04 -7.18
CA THR A 34 30.32 13.19 -6.33
C THR A 34 29.14 12.43 -6.92
N THR A 35 28.61 11.57 -6.06
CA THR A 35 27.38 10.77 -6.13
C THR A 35 26.21 11.52 -6.77
N ASN A 36 25.41 10.81 -7.59
CA ASN A 36 24.15 11.32 -8.12
C ASN A 36 23.17 11.55 -6.95
N ASP A 37 23.03 12.79 -6.49
CA ASP A 37 21.82 13.21 -5.77
C ASP A 37 20.67 13.36 -6.78
N PRO A 38 19.47 12.82 -6.51
CA PRO A 38 18.31 13.09 -7.34
C PRO A 38 17.98 14.59 -7.30
N MET A 39 17.71 15.17 -8.46
CA MET A 39 17.14 16.51 -8.57
C MET A 39 15.78 16.55 -7.87
N GLU A 40 15.67 17.30 -6.78
CA GLU A 40 14.39 17.66 -6.18
C GLU A 40 13.55 18.45 -7.18
N THR A 41 12.35 17.95 -7.50
CA THR A 41 11.34 18.62 -8.31
C THR A 41 10.39 19.41 -7.43
N GLU A 42 10.85 20.53 -6.85
CA GLU A 42 10.04 21.44 -6.01
C GLU A 42 8.87 22.12 -6.77
N GLY A 43 8.65 21.84 -8.07
CA GLY A 43 7.51 22.32 -8.85
C GLY A 43 6.39 21.30 -9.06
N ARG A 44 6.52 20.07 -8.56
CA ARG A 44 5.55 18.97 -8.76
C ARG A 44 4.62 18.72 -7.55
N GLN A 45 4.95 19.23 -6.37
CA GLN A 45 4.20 18.94 -5.15
C GLN A 45 2.92 19.78 -4.98
N ASP A 46 2.83 20.97 -5.58
CA ASP A 46 1.74 21.94 -5.30
C ASP A 46 0.35 21.51 -5.83
N GLY A 47 0.26 20.41 -6.57
CA GLY A 47 -1.01 19.81 -7.04
C GLY A 47 -1.18 18.32 -6.71
N LEU A 48 -0.18 17.68 -6.10
CA LEU A 48 -0.21 16.26 -5.70
C LEU A 48 -0.49 16.09 -4.20
N SER A 49 -0.31 17.15 -3.40
CA SER A 49 -0.57 17.17 -1.95
C SER A 49 -2.05 17.34 -1.56
N ASP A 50 -2.96 17.41 -2.54
CA ASP A 50 -4.41 17.62 -2.34
C ASP A 50 -5.23 16.38 -2.75
N VAL A 51 -4.58 15.22 -2.97
CA VAL A 51 -5.28 13.96 -3.23
C VAL A 51 -5.86 13.44 -1.91
N ASP A 52 -7.17 13.58 -1.76
CA ASP A 52 -7.92 13.12 -0.59
C ASP A 52 -8.26 11.63 -0.73
N CYS A 53 -7.45 10.78 -0.14
CA CYS A 53 -7.68 9.34 -0.10
C CYS A 53 -8.60 8.92 1.08
N SER A 54 -9.09 9.88 1.88
CA SER A 54 -9.85 9.57 3.08
C SER A 54 -11.22 8.96 2.75
N GLY A 55 -11.53 7.82 3.37
CA GLY A 55 -12.81 7.13 3.19
C GLY A 55 -12.90 6.18 1.98
N TYR A 56 -11.82 6.02 1.20
CA TYR A 56 -11.72 4.95 0.20
C TYR A 56 -11.21 3.65 0.86
N THR A 57 -11.85 2.52 0.55
CA THR A 57 -11.30 1.20 0.86
C THR A 57 -10.46 0.68 -0.31
N PHE A 58 -9.58 -0.29 -0.04
CA PHE A 58 -8.77 -0.94 -1.09
C PHE A 58 -9.64 -1.45 -2.25
N GLU A 59 -10.81 -2.02 -1.97
CA GLU A 59 -11.75 -2.56 -2.95
C GLU A 59 -12.58 -1.49 -3.67
N ASP A 60 -12.61 -0.25 -3.17
CA ASP A 60 -13.19 0.89 -3.91
C ASP A 60 -12.24 1.35 -5.02
N LEU A 61 -10.93 1.23 -4.79
CA LEU A 61 -9.91 1.62 -5.76
C LEU A 61 -9.52 0.48 -6.71
N PHE A 62 -9.46 -0.76 -6.21
CA PHE A 62 -8.97 -1.91 -6.94
C PHE A 62 -10.05 -2.99 -7.11
N ASP A 63 -10.67 -3.04 -8.29
CA ASP A 63 -11.48 -4.19 -8.68
C ASP A 63 -10.57 -5.29 -9.25
N TYR A 64 -10.32 -6.32 -8.47
CA TYR A 64 -9.38 -7.39 -8.82
C TYR A 64 -10.08 -8.73 -9.05
N ASN A 65 -9.44 -9.60 -9.84
CA ASN A 65 -9.91 -10.95 -10.08
C ASN A 65 -9.37 -11.94 -9.06
N PHE A 66 -8.16 -11.70 -8.57
CA PHE A 66 -7.53 -12.44 -7.48
C PHE A 66 -6.59 -11.52 -6.71
N ALA A 67 -6.55 -11.63 -5.39
CA ALA A 67 -5.57 -10.93 -4.57
C ALA A 67 -4.84 -11.90 -3.64
N ALA A 68 -3.52 -11.73 -3.53
CA ALA A 68 -2.70 -12.47 -2.59
C ALA A 68 -2.16 -11.52 -1.54
N PHE A 69 -2.36 -11.85 -0.28
CA PHE A 69 -1.90 -11.09 0.88
C PHE A 69 -0.98 -11.96 1.72
N SER A 70 0.22 -11.48 2.00
CA SER A 70 1.20 -12.16 2.86
C SER A 70 1.62 -11.22 3.98
N ILE A 71 1.42 -11.65 5.21
CA ILE A 71 1.69 -10.85 6.42
C ILE A 71 2.66 -11.63 7.30
N ASP A 72 3.82 -11.03 7.58
CA ASP A 72 4.84 -11.54 8.46
C ASP A 72 4.82 -10.75 9.77
N ILE A 73 4.38 -11.38 10.86
CA ILE A 73 4.39 -10.79 12.20
C ILE A 73 5.82 -10.77 12.74
N GLY A 74 6.25 -9.59 13.19
CA GLY A 74 7.56 -9.36 13.77
C GLY A 74 7.78 -10.11 15.08
N ALA A 75 9.02 -10.48 15.37
CA ALA A 75 9.39 -11.16 16.61
C ALA A 75 9.23 -10.28 17.87
N ASP A 76 9.10 -8.97 17.67
CA ASP A 76 8.77 -8.01 18.72
C ASP A 76 7.28 -8.04 19.10
N TRP A 77 6.42 -8.72 18.32
CA TRP A 77 4.97 -8.73 18.48
C TRP A 77 4.37 -7.32 18.54
N ALA A 78 4.93 -6.38 17.78
CA ALA A 78 4.48 -4.99 17.66
C ALA A 78 4.57 -4.45 16.23
N THR A 79 5.35 -5.10 15.37
CA THR A 79 5.51 -4.74 13.96
C THR A 79 5.09 -5.89 13.05
N ALA A 80 4.72 -5.57 11.82
CA ALA A 80 4.48 -6.57 10.78
C ALA A 80 4.92 -6.05 9.41
N GLY A 81 5.34 -6.97 8.54
CA GLY A 81 5.56 -6.71 7.12
C GLY A 81 4.44 -7.32 6.32
N MET A 82 3.76 -6.53 5.49
CA MET A 82 2.75 -7.00 4.55
C MET A 82 3.24 -6.84 3.13
N SER A 83 2.99 -7.87 2.33
CA SER A 83 3.05 -7.80 0.88
C SER A 83 1.69 -8.17 0.32
N ALA A 84 1.19 -7.39 -0.62
CA ALA A 84 -0.08 -7.67 -1.29
C ALA A 84 0.13 -7.63 -2.80
N THR A 85 -0.61 -8.43 -3.56
CA THR A 85 -0.63 -8.32 -5.02
C THR A 85 -2.04 -8.58 -5.52
N ALA A 86 -2.58 -7.60 -6.23
CA ALA A 86 -3.86 -7.69 -6.92
C ALA A 86 -3.60 -8.00 -8.40
N PHE A 87 -4.25 -9.05 -8.90
CA PHE A 87 -4.24 -9.46 -10.29
C PHE A 87 -5.56 -9.07 -10.95
N VAL A 88 -5.47 -8.31 -12.03
CA VAL A 88 -6.62 -7.69 -12.68
C VAL A 88 -6.59 -8.05 -14.17
N ASN A 89 -7.74 -8.48 -14.71
CA ASN A 89 -7.87 -8.90 -16.09
C ASN A 89 -9.13 -8.35 -16.78
N GLY A 90 -9.06 -8.30 -18.10
CA GLY A 90 -10.18 -7.98 -18.96
C GLY A 90 -10.84 -6.63 -18.63
N SER A 91 -12.15 -6.65 -18.37
CA SER A 91 -12.91 -5.42 -18.07
C SER A 91 -12.52 -4.77 -16.75
N ASN A 92 -12.03 -5.54 -15.78
CA ASN A 92 -11.64 -4.99 -14.49
C ASN A 92 -10.37 -4.12 -14.62
N SER A 93 -9.49 -4.44 -15.57
CA SER A 93 -8.30 -3.64 -15.83
C SER A 93 -8.66 -2.24 -16.33
N ALA A 94 -9.72 -2.14 -17.14
CA ALA A 94 -10.24 -0.86 -17.59
C ALA A 94 -10.81 -0.05 -16.41
N THR A 95 -11.59 -0.69 -15.52
CA THR A 95 -12.11 -0.05 -14.31
C THR A 95 -11.00 0.48 -13.41
N VAL A 96 -9.94 -0.30 -13.18
CA VAL A 96 -8.81 0.14 -12.35
C VAL A 96 -8.07 1.32 -12.97
N ARG A 97 -7.87 1.33 -14.30
CA ARG A 97 -7.25 2.47 -14.99
C ARG A 97 -8.12 3.73 -14.92
N GLU A 98 -9.43 3.59 -15.06
CA GLU A 98 -10.39 4.70 -14.92
C GLU A 98 -10.37 5.26 -13.50
N ASN A 99 -10.46 4.40 -12.48
CA ASN A 99 -10.38 4.81 -11.07
C ASN A 99 -9.07 5.56 -10.74
N LEU A 100 -7.94 5.10 -11.29
CA LEU A 100 -6.63 5.75 -11.07
C LEU A 100 -6.47 7.05 -11.87
N ASP A 101 -7.03 7.16 -13.08
CA ASP A 101 -7.07 8.43 -13.83
C ASP A 101 -7.93 9.48 -13.11
N ASP A 102 -9.08 9.07 -12.58
CA ASP A 102 -9.99 9.93 -11.81
C ASP A 102 -9.39 10.38 -10.47
N LEU A 103 -8.54 9.56 -9.84
CA LEU A 103 -7.84 9.94 -8.60
C LEU A 103 -6.97 11.20 -8.77
N PHE A 104 -6.52 11.47 -10.00
CA PHE A 104 -5.71 12.65 -10.32
C PHE A 104 -6.53 13.79 -10.94
N GLU A 105 -7.86 13.82 -10.75
CA GLU A 105 -8.70 14.93 -11.22
C GLU A 105 -8.15 16.28 -10.75
N GLY A 106 -7.86 17.18 -11.70
CA GLY A 106 -7.28 18.50 -11.42
C GLY A 106 -5.76 18.58 -11.50
N ALA A 107 -5.06 17.44 -11.51
CA ALA A 107 -3.63 17.38 -11.83
C ALA A 107 -3.38 17.45 -13.34
N PRO A 108 -2.19 17.92 -13.80
CA PRO A 108 -1.84 17.91 -15.22
C PRO A 108 -1.75 16.49 -15.79
N GLY A 109 -2.82 16.03 -16.42
CA GLY A 109 -2.91 14.73 -17.04
C GLY A 109 -4.03 13.85 -16.52
N GLY A 110 -4.49 14.08 -15.29
CA GLY A 110 -5.58 13.28 -14.73
C GLY A 110 -6.95 13.59 -15.31
N ALA A 111 -7.88 12.66 -15.07
CA ALA A 111 -9.28 12.66 -15.49
C ALA A 111 -9.47 13.01 -16.98
N ASN A 112 -8.59 12.50 -17.85
CA ASN A 112 -8.62 12.80 -19.29
C ASN A 112 -8.98 11.61 -20.17
N GLY A 113 -9.18 10.43 -19.57
CA GLY A 113 -9.46 9.16 -20.23
C GLY A 113 -8.21 8.43 -20.75
N TRP A 114 -7.01 8.83 -20.32
CA TRP A 114 -5.74 8.23 -20.67
C TRP A 114 -4.85 8.11 -19.44
N ILE A 115 -4.38 6.90 -19.16
CA ILE A 115 -3.41 6.67 -18.10
C ILE A 115 -2.00 6.73 -18.68
N SER A 116 -1.13 7.52 -18.04
CA SER A 116 0.21 7.83 -18.51
C SER A 116 1.32 7.27 -17.61
N THR A 117 2.52 7.14 -18.16
CA THR A 117 3.71 6.74 -17.39
C THR A 117 4.09 7.78 -16.33
N ASP A 118 3.72 9.05 -16.51
CA ASP A 118 3.94 10.09 -15.50
C ASP A 118 2.95 9.92 -14.33
N GLU A 119 1.68 9.63 -14.61
CA GLU A 119 0.67 9.32 -13.56
C GLU A 119 0.97 8.03 -12.82
N ARG A 120 1.49 7.02 -13.52
CA ARG A 120 1.99 5.80 -12.87
C ARG A 120 3.01 6.14 -11.77
N GLU A 121 4.00 6.98 -12.06
CA GLU A 121 4.99 7.34 -11.03
C GLU A 121 4.34 8.14 -9.89
N ALA A 122 3.32 8.97 -10.19
CA ALA A 122 2.54 9.65 -9.18
C ALA A 122 1.75 8.66 -8.27
N VAL A 123 1.19 7.57 -8.82
CA VAL A 123 0.57 6.50 -8.03
C VAL A 123 1.56 5.87 -7.04
N ARG A 124 2.82 5.68 -7.45
CA ARG A 124 3.86 5.14 -6.56
C ARG A 124 4.28 6.13 -5.46
N GLU A 125 4.12 7.43 -5.70
CA GLU A 125 4.45 8.49 -4.75
C GLU A 125 3.30 8.76 -3.76
N ILE A 126 2.06 8.84 -4.25
CA ILE A 126 0.87 9.17 -3.43
C ILE A 126 0.23 7.92 -2.82
N GLY A 127 0.34 6.77 -3.48
CA GLY A 127 -0.30 5.55 -3.02
C GLY A 127 0.05 5.15 -1.58
N PRO A 128 1.30 5.28 -1.09
CA PRO A 128 1.63 5.10 0.32
C PRO A 128 0.80 5.96 1.28
N MET A 129 0.60 7.24 0.96
CA MET A 129 -0.25 8.14 1.75
C MET A 129 -1.70 7.65 1.78
N CYS A 130 -2.23 7.26 0.62
CA CYS A 130 -3.59 6.72 0.56
C CYS A 130 -3.75 5.45 1.40
N ILE A 131 -2.75 4.58 1.40
CA ILE A 131 -2.80 3.30 2.09
C ILE A 131 -2.59 3.45 3.59
N GLU A 132 -1.86 4.47 4.06
CA GLU A 132 -1.75 4.76 5.49
C GLU A 132 -3.13 4.98 6.13
N ASP A 133 -4.02 5.68 5.43
CA ASP A 133 -5.39 5.96 5.90
C ASP A 133 -6.36 4.78 5.74
N MET A 134 -5.94 3.67 5.11
CA MET A 134 -6.80 2.49 4.92
C MET A 134 -6.82 1.59 6.14
N GLU A 135 -7.98 1.00 6.43
CA GLU A 135 -8.10 -0.06 7.42
C GLU A 135 -7.43 -1.35 6.91
N THR A 136 -6.47 -1.88 7.66
CA THR A 136 -5.83 -3.19 7.36
C THR A 136 -6.77 -4.37 7.56
N ARG A 137 -7.89 -4.14 8.26
CA ARG A 137 -8.93 -5.12 8.62
C ARG A 137 -8.44 -6.28 9.48
N LEU A 138 -7.28 -6.14 10.09
CA LEU A 138 -6.63 -7.15 10.91
C LEU A 138 -6.55 -6.65 12.35
N GLY A 139 -7.02 -7.47 13.29
CA GLY A 139 -6.96 -7.17 14.71
C GLY A 139 -6.41 -8.35 15.51
N LEU A 140 -5.64 -8.05 16.54
CA LEU A 140 -5.19 -9.04 17.52
C LEU A 140 -5.81 -8.73 18.88
N ARG A 141 -6.02 -9.76 19.71
CA ARG A 141 -6.47 -9.55 21.09
C ARG A 141 -6.12 -10.72 21.98
N GLU A 142 -5.73 -10.43 23.23
CA GLU A 142 -5.52 -11.49 24.22
C GLU A 142 -6.83 -12.16 24.66
N GLY A 143 -6.73 -13.45 24.98
CA GLY A 143 -7.80 -14.22 25.61
C GLY A 143 -8.75 -14.90 24.62
N VAL A 144 -9.86 -15.40 25.19
CA VAL A 144 -10.90 -16.14 24.48
C VAL A 144 -11.49 -15.28 23.36
N PRO A 145 -11.86 -15.82 22.19
CA PRO A 145 -12.47 -15.05 21.12
C PRO A 145 -13.73 -14.32 21.62
N HIS A 146 -13.79 -13.01 21.41
CA HIS A 146 -14.98 -12.20 21.68
C HIS A 146 -15.65 -11.87 20.35
N ARG A 147 -16.94 -12.19 20.23
CA ARG A 147 -17.74 -11.89 19.03
C ARG A 147 -18.06 -10.41 18.93
N THR A 148 -18.12 -9.88 17.72
CA THR A 148 -18.14 -8.44 17.39
C THR A 148 -19.40 -7.70 17.83
N ASP A 149 -20.51 -8.37 18.10
CA ASP A 149 -21.73 -7.77 18.66
C ASP A 149 -21.57 -7.15 20.06
N SER A 150 -20.38 -7.24 20.66
CA SER A 150 -20.10 -6.77 22.02
C SER A 150 -19.29 -5.46 22.11
N GLY A 151 -18.99 -4.80 21.00
CA GLY A 151 -18.23 -3.53 21.02
C GLY A 151 -16.79 -3.74 21.50
N VAL A 152 -16.15 -4.79 21.01
CA VAL A 152 -14.79 -5.19 21.39
C VAL A 152 -13.78 -4.25 20.76
N ASP A 153 -12.95 -3.64 21.59
CA ASP A 153 -11.78 -2.86 21.18
C ASP A 153 -10.68 -3.84 20.72
N TRP A 154 -10.39 -3.85 19.42
CA TRP A 154 -9.35 -4.71 18.85
C TRP A 154 -8.02 -3.95 18.84
N ASN A 155 -6.92 -4.67 19.01
CA ASN A 155 -5.61 -4.11 18.73
C ASN A 155 -5.40 -4.21 17.21
N ASP A 156 -5.93 -3.21 16.53
CA ASP A 156 -5.92 -3.12 15.07
C ASP A 156 -4.51 -2.89 14.56
N MET A 157 -4.19 -3.53 13.44
CA MET A 157 -2.98 -3.22 12.72
C MET A 157 -3.19 -1.95 11.90
N GLU A 158 -2.21 -1.07 11.93
CA GLU A 158 -2.17 0.17 11.16
C GLU A 158 -1.04 0.10 10.14
N PHE A 159 -1.27 0.66 8.97
CA PHE A 159 -0.21 0.89 8.00
C PHE A 159 0.78 1.96 8.49
N VAL A 160 2.01 1.89 8.00
CA VAL A 160 3.06 2.89 8.25
C VAL A 160 3.50 3.43 6.91
N GLU A 161 3.11 4.67 6.57
CA GLU A 161 3.34 5.31 5.26
C GLU A 161 4.79 5.14 4.77
N GLU A 162 5.74 5.53 5.61
CA GLU A 162 7.18 5.50 5.29
C GLU A 162 7.68 4.08 4.97
N GLY A 163 7.01 3.06 5.49
CA GLY A 163 7.31 1.64 5.30
C GLY A 163 6.76 1.05 4.00
N ILE A 164 5.87 1.74 3.29
CA ILE A 164 5.17 1.19 2.11
C ILE A 164 5.97 1.47 0.84
N ALA A 165 6.03 0.46 -0.03
CA ALA A 165 6.39 0.63 -1.43
C ALA A 165 5.33 0.00 -2.32
N LEU A 166 5.06 0.65 -3.45
CA LEU A 166 4.16 0.17 -4.48
C LEU A 166 4.91 -0.12 -5.77
N ASP A 167 4.46 -1.15 -6.47
CA ASP A 167 4.88 -1.45 -7.83
C ASP A 167 3.69 -1.87 -8.68
N GLU A 168 3.87 -1.82 -9.99
CA GLU A 168 2.84 -2.20 -10.95
C GLU A 168 3.45 -2.97 -12.11
N VAL A 169 2.62 -3.78 -12.75
CA VAL A 169 2.91 -4.37 -14.05
C VAL A 169 1.78 -4.04 -15.00
N ASP A 170 2.13 -3.48 -16.15
CA ASP A 170 1.25 -3.20 -17.29
C ASP A 170 0.07 -2.24 -16.99
N LEU A 171 0.14 -1.39 -15.95
CA LEU A 171 -0.77 -0.27 -15.75
C LEU A 171 -0.81 0.61 -17.00
N VAL A 172 0.37 0.91 -17.56
CA VAL A 172 0.55 1.45 -18.91
C VAL A 172 1.17 0.35 -19.77
N ALA A 173 0.31 -0.46 -20.40
CA ALA A 173 0.72 -1.62 -21.18
C ALA A 173 1.68 -1.25 -22.34
N PRO A 174 2.85 -1.90 -22.44
CA PRO A 174 3.84 -1.56 -23.45
C PRO A 174 3.39 -2.02 -24.84
N ASN A 175 3.55 -1.16 -25.86
CA ASN A 175 3.15 -1.44 -27.24
C ASN A 175 1.63 -1.62 -27.44
N HIS A 176 0.81 -1.02 -26.57
CA HIS A 176 -0.63 -0.98 -26.77
C HIS A 176 -0.95 -0.37 -28.16
N PRO A 177 -1.92 -0.91 -28.94
CA PRO A 177 -2.19 -0.42 -30.31
C PRO A 177 -2.53 1.06 -30.40
N GLU A 178 -3.07 1.62 -29.31
CA GLU A 178 -3.45 3.03 -29.20
C GLU A 178 -2.47 3.85 -28.34
N GLU A 179 -1.31 3.28 -27.98
CA GLU A 179 -0.25 4.00 -27.25
C GLU A 179 0.15 5.28 -28.00
N ARG A 180 0.25 6.38 -27.25
CA ARG A 180 0.70 7.67 -27.78
C ARG A 180 1.64 8.37 -26.81
N SER A 181 2.24 9.46 -27.27
CA SER A 181 3.06 10.31 -26.39
C SER A 181 2.15 11.24 -25.60
N CYS A 182 2.51 11.50 -24.35
CA CYS A 182 1.68 12.29 -23.44
C CYS A 182 1.41 13.69 -23.99
N THR A 183 0.16 14.15 -23.84
CA THR A 183 -0.29 15.42 -24.45
C THR A 183 -0.24 16.61 -23.48
N ASN A 184 0.05 16.35 -22.22
CA ASN A 184 -0.02 17.32 -21.13
C ASN A 184 1.17 18.29 -21.14
N PHE A 185 0.92 19.53 -20.71
CA PHE A 185 1.97 20.54 -20.62
C PHE A 185 2.98 20.19 -19.54
N GLY A 186 4.26 20.05 -19.91
CA GLY A 186 5.33 19.71 -18.97
C GLY A 186 5.55 18.21 -18.77
N ALA A 187 4.86 17.35 -19.54
CA ALA A 187 5.11 15.91 -19.53
C ALA A 187 6.55 15.58 -19.94
N ASN A 188 7.07 14.47 -19.40
CA ASN A 188 8.40 13.98 -19.76
C ASN A 188 8.47 13.68 -21.29
N PRO A 189 9.54 14.05 -22.01
CA PRO A 189 9.68 13.73 -23.43
C PRO A 189 9.47 12.25 -23.80
N ASP A 190 9.77 11.33 -22.88
CA ASP A 190 9.61 9.89 -23.07
C ASP A 190 8.27 9.35 -22.53
N CYS A 191 7.38 10.22 -22.03
CA CYS A 191 6.10 9.84 -21.46
C CYS A 191 5.17 9.20 -22.50
N LYS A 192 4.58 8.05 -22.13
CA LYS A 192 3.59 7.32 -22.92
C LYS A 192 2.28 7.22 -22.18
N GLU A 193 1.18 7.21 -22.93
CA GLU A 193 -0.16 7.04 -22.40
C GLU A 193 -1.00 6.11 -23.28
N ILE A 194 -1.91 5.38 -22.63
CA ILE A 194 -2.87 4.46 -23.25
C ILE A 194 -4.28 4.84 -22.79
N PRO A 195 -5.35 4.51 -23.54
CA PRO A 195 -6.69 4.83 -23.09
C PRO A 195 -7.08 4.02 -21.84
N VAL A 196 -7.84 4.61 -20.93
CA VAL A 196 -8.28 3.92 -19.70
C VAL A 196 -9.17 2.70 -19.98
N TYR A 197 -9.88 2.68 -21.12
CA TYR A 197 -10.69 1.52 -21.52
C TYR A 197 -9.85 0.31 -21.99
N ALA A 198 -8.51 0.41 -22.01
CA ALA A 198 -7.64 -0.71 -22.34
C ALA A 198 -7.89 -1.88 -21.37
N THR A 199 -7.96 -3.09 -21.92
CA THR A 199 -8.30 -4.31 -21.18
C THR A 199 -7.09 -5.22 -20.97
N ASP A 200 -5.88 -4.73 -21.24
CA ASP A 200 -4.65 -5.46 -20.97
C ASP A 200 -4.58 -5.76 -19.46
N ASP A 201 -4.25 -7.00 -19.14
CA ASP A 201 -4.11 -7.47 -17.77
C ASP A 201 -3.07 -6.62 -17.04
N LEU A 202 -3.31 -6.33 -15.76
CA LEU A 202 -2.40 -5.54 -14.95
C LEU A 202 -2.25 -6.16 -13.56
N GLN A 203 -1.16 -5.80 -12.89
CA GLN A 203 -0.90 -6.17 -11.50
C GLN A 203 -0.51 -4.94 -10.72
N ILE A 204 -0.98 -4.86 -9.48
CA ILE A 204 -0.55 -3.83 -8.53
C ILE A 204 -0.11 -4.55 -7.27
N SER A 205 1.08 -4.20 -6.79
CA SER A 205 1.69 -4.83 -5.66
C SER A 205 2.10 -3.82 -4.60
N LEU A 206 1.89 -4.19 -3.35
CA LEU A 206 2.37 -3.50 -2.16
C LEU A 206 3.43 -4.36 -1.48
N PHE A 207 4.47 -3.72 -0.98
CA PHE A 207 5.57 -4.38 -0.26
C PHE A 207 6.07 -3.52 0.90
N VAL A 208 6.94 -4.12 1.71
CA VAL A 208 7.80 -3.37 2.64
C VAL A 208 8.88 -2.66 1.81
N LYS A 209 8.98 -1.34 2.00
CA LYS A 209 9.95 -0.48 1.32
C LYS A 209 11.38 -0.90 1.62
N SER A 210 12.24 -0.78 0.61
CA SER A 210 13.65 -1.13 0.76
C SER A 210 14.32 -0.27 1.83
N GLY A 211 14.97 -0.92 2.80
CA GLY A 211 15.62 -0.25 3.94
C GLY A 211 14.76 -0.22 5.21
N GLU A 212 13.46 -0.45 5.09
CA GLU A 212 12.53 -0.48 6.22
C GLU A 212 12.33 -1.90 6.76
N SER A 213 11.97 -2.00 8.03
CA SER A 213 11.73 -3.29 8.70
C SER A 213 10.27 -3.75 8.66
N ASN A 214 9.34 -2.82 8.45
CA ASN A 214 7.90 -3.06 8.56
C ASN A 214 7.16 -1.97 7.78
N ASN A 215 5.94 -2.30 7.35
CA ASN A 215 4.98 -1.35 6.78
C ASN A 215 3.63 -1.40 7.53
N MET A 216 3.58 -2.18 8.60
CA MET A 216 2.47 -2.24 9.54
C MET A 216 2.98 -2.22 10.98
N ARG A 217 2.15 -1.72 11.88
CA ARG A 217 2.38 -1.69 13.33
C ARG A 217 1.09 -1.97 14.08
N PHE A 218 1.22 -2.39 15.33
CA PHE A 218 0.12 -2.58 16.26
C PHE A 218 0.65 -2.45 17.69
N ASP A 219 -0.23 -2.28 18.67
CA ASP A 219 0.21 -2.25 20.06
C ASP A 219 0.85 -3.58 20.44
N GLN A 220 1.99 -3.54 21.13
CA GLN A 220 2.65 -4.81 21.49
C GLN A 220 1.70 -5.68 22.31
N LEU A 221 1.41 -6.90 21.83
CA LEU A 221 0.63 -7.85 22.63
C LEU A 221 1.32 -8.09 23.98
N PRO A 222 0.68 -7.81 25.13
CA PRO A 222 1.33 -7.91 26.44
C PRO A 222 1.96 -9.28 26.72
N ASN A 223 1.30 -10.35 26.26
CA ASN A 223 1.74 -11.74 26.36
C ASN A 223 2.79 -12.12 25.30
N ARG A 224 2.99 -11.32 24.25
CA ARG A 224 3.88 -11.63 23.11
C ARG A 224 3.63 -13.04 22.55
N GLY A 225 2.35 -13.41 22.44
CA GLY A 225 1.89 -14.72 21.97
C GLY A 225 2.06 -15.89 22.95
N VAL A 226 2.65 -15.69 24.14
CA VAL A 226 2.93 -16.79 25.10
C VAL A 226 1.69 -17.32 25.83
N SER A 227 0.53 -16.71 25.61
CA SER A 227 -0.78 -17.22 26.03
C SER A 227 -1.79 -17.04 24.90
N ASP A 228 -2.99 -17.61 25.09
CA ASP A 228 -4.08 -17.55 24.14
C ASP A 228 -4.33 -16.11 23.66
N PHE A 229 -4.34 -15.94 22.35
CA PHE A 229 -4.80 -14.72 21.69
C PHE A 229 -5.72 -15.08 20.52
N THR A 230 -6.47 -14.10 20.04
CA THR A 230 -7.36 -14.21 18.90
C THR A 230 -6.88 -13.27 17.81
N LEU A 231 -6.79 -13.79 16.59
CA LEU A 231 -6.69 -13.02 15.35
C LEU A 231 -8.11 -12.83 14.80
N ALA A 232 -8.46 -11.59 14.52
CA ALA A 232 -9.68 -11.21 13.82
C ALA A 232 -9.34 -10.63 12.46
N LEU A 233 -10.14 -10.99 11.46
CA LEU A 233 -10.03 -10.47 10.11
C LEU A 233 -11.40 -10.04 9.63
N ASN A 234 -11.56 -8.78 9.25
CA ASN A 234 -12.73 -8.34 8.51
C ASN A 234 -12.48 -8.59 7.02
N VAL A 235 -13.20 -9.54 6.44
CA VAL A 235 -13.04 -9.95 5.03
C VAL A 235 -14.25 -9.55 4.18
N THR A 236 -15.00 -8.57 4.67
CA THR A 236 -16.14 -8.01 3.94
C THR A 236 -15.68 -7.49 2.59
N ASN A 237 -16.42 -7.82 1.52
CA ASN A 237 -16.13 -7.40 0.15
C ASN A 237 -14.81 -7.95 -0.45
N MET A 238 -14.07 -8.82 0.26
CA MET A 238 -12.86 -9.44 -0.27
C MET A 238 -13.21 -10.68 -1.10
N THR A 239 -13.18 -10.54 -2.43
CA THR A 239 -13.55 -11.64 -3.34
C THR A 239 -12.34 -12.37 -3.88
N ASN A 240 -12.35 -13.70 -3.89
CA ASN A 240 -11.25 -14.52 -4.42
C ASN A 240 -9.86 -14.05 -3.98
N ALA A 241 -9.62 -14.06 -2.66
CA ALA A 241 -8.35 -13.65 -2.07
C ALA A 241 -7.69 -14.80 -1.29
N GLU A 242 -6.37 -14.87 -1.35
CA GLU A 242 -5.56 -15.75 -0.53
C GLU A 242 -4.85 -14.93 0.54
N LEU A 243 -4.96 -15.36 1.80
CA LEU A 243 -4.30 -14.72 2.91
C LEU A 243 -3.34 -15.68 3.59
N VAL A 244 -2.08 -15.26 3.70
CA VAL A 244 -1.00 -16.02 4.32
C VAL A 244 -0.45 -15.22 5.49
N LEU A 245 -0.68 -15.68 6.72
CA LEU A 245 -0.09 -15.09 7.92
C LEU A 245 1.05 -15.95 8.45
N THR A 246 2.22 -15.36 8.63
CA THR A 246 3.38 -16.02 9.22
C THR A 246 3.69 -15.40 10.58
N PHE A 247 3.57 -16.19 11.64
CA PHE A 247 3.89 -15.80 13.00
C PHE A 247 5.37 -16.06 13.32
N PRO A 248 5.98 -15.29 14.24
CA PRO A 248 7.34 -15.55 14.68
C PRO A 248 7.42 -16.92 15.38
N ALA A 249 8.63 -17.49 15.38
CA ALA A 249 8.85 -18.81 15.97
C ALA A 249 8.54 -18.78 17.47
N LEU A 250 7.46 -19.46 17.86
CA LEU A 250 7.03 -19.60 19.25
C LEU A 250 6.61 -21.03 19.51
N GLN A 251 7.17 -21.63 20.56
CA GLN A 251 6.97 -23.05 20.82
C GLN A 251 5.51 -23.37 21.11
N GLY A 252 4.95 -24.28 20.30
CA GLY A 252 3.60 -24.81 20.47
C GLY A 252 2.48 -23.91 19.94
N LEU A 253 2.81 -22.78 19.30
CA LEU A 253 1.82 -21.94 18.64
C LEU A 253 1.04 -22.76 17.60
N ARG A 254 -0.29 -22.72 17.68
CA ARG A 254 -1.22 -23.43 16.78
C ARG A 254 -2.61 -22.79 16.85
N ILE A 255 -3.44 -23.03 15.87
CA ILE A 255 -4.88 -22.79 15.84
C ILE A 255 -5.54 -23.83 16.75
N ALA A 256 -6.19 -23.36 17.81
CA ALA A 256 -7.02 -24.21 18.66
C ALA A 256 -8.51 -24.14 18.29
N ASN A 257 -8.95 -23.02 17.75
CA ASN A 257 -10.33 -22.83 17.31
C ASN A 257 -10.39 -21.79 16.19
N TYR A 258 -11.40 -21.88 15.33
CA TYR A 258 -11.68 -20.87 14.32
C TYR A 258 -13.19 -20.79 14.07
N SER A 259 -13.64 -19.65 13.53
CA SER A 259 -15.01 -19.45 13.08
C SER A 259 -15.08 -18.30 12.08
N MET A 260 -16.09 -18.34 11.20
CA MET A 260 -16.47 -17.19 10.39
C MET A 260 -17.93 -16.82 10.66
N GLU A 261 -18.25 -15.54 10.59
CA GLU A 261 -19.59 -15.01 10.87
C GLU A 261 -19.95 -13.92 9.85
N ASP A 262 -21.22 -13.90 9.43
CA ASP A 262 -21.84 -12.85 8.61
C ASP A 262 -22.83 -12.06 9.49
N ASP A 263 -22.58 -10.76 9.73
CA ASP A 263 -23.36 -9.90 10.64
C ASP A 263 -23.67 -10.56 12.01
N GLY A 264 -22.66 -11.22 12.59
CA GLY A 264 -22.77 -11.94 13.87
C GLY A 264 -23.44 -13.32 13.78
N VAL A 265 -23.83 -13.77 12.59
CA VAL A 265 -24.40 -15.09 12.33
C VAL A 265 -23.30 -16.05 11.90
N ALA A 266 -23.07 -17.10 12.69
CA ALA A 266 -22.04 -18.09 12.39
C ALA A 266 -22.28 -18.82 11.06
N LEU A 267 -21.23 -18.90 10.26
CA LEU A 267 -21.16 -19.62 9.00
C LEU A 267 -20.78 -21.09 9.21
N VAL A 268 -21.09 -21.93 8.23
CA VAL A 268 -20.84 -23.37 8.25
C VAL A 268 -19.61 -23.72 7.42
N GLU A 269 -18.60 -24.30 8.07
CA GLU A 269 -17.40 -24.83 7.43
C GLU A 269 -17.76 -25.88 6.35
N GLY A 270 -17.12 -25.80 5.19
CA GLY A 270 -17.33 -26.70 4.05
C GLY A 270 -18.59 -26.38 3.23
N GLN A 271 -19.41 -25.43 3.67
CA GLN A 271 -20.52 -24.87 2.89
C GLN A 271 -20.26 -23.42 2.52
N ASP A 272 -19.99 -22.59 3.52
CA ASP A 272 -19.87 -21.14 3.38
C ASP A 272 -18.40 -20.69 3.31
N TYR A 273 -17.49 -21.45 3.91
CA TYR A 273 -16.05 -21.17 3.92
C TYR A 273 -15.20 -22.44 4.09
N THR A 274 -13.90 -22.33 3.79
CA THR A 274 -12.92 -23.39 4.03
C THR A 274 -12.10 -23.08 5.29
N ALA A 275 -11.86 -24.10 6.10
CA ALA A 275 -11.05 -23.99 7.31
C ALA A 275 -9.62 -23.48 7.03
N PRO A 276 -9.03 -22.69 7.94
CA PRO A 276 -7.64 -22.27 7.81
C PRO A 276 -6.69 -23.48 7.87
N VAL A 277 -5.61 -23.42 7.10
CA VAL A 277 -4.60 -24.48 7.01
C VAL A 277 -3.32 -24.03 7.71
N GLU A 278 -2.80 -24.89 8.59
CA GLU A 278 -1.53 -24.66 9.29
C GLU A 278 -0.35 -25.29 8.57
N GLU A 279 0.74 -24.55 8.47
CA GLU A 279 2.04 -25.01 7.99
C GLU A 279 3.13 -24.63 9.00
N PHE A 280 3.85 -25.63 9.53
CA PHE A 280 5.02 -25.40 10.37
C PHE A 280 6.27 -25.30 9.50
N LEU A 281 6.89 -24.13 9.49
CA LEU A 281 8.10 -23.87 8.71
C LEU A 281 9.34 -24.49 9.39
N PRO A 282 10.41 -24.82 8.62
CA PRO A 282 11.63 -25.42 9.17
C PRO A 282 12.36 -24.58 10.21
N ASP A 283 12.12 -23.27 10.23
CA ASP A 283 12.68 -22.31 11.19
C ASP A 283 11.85 -22.20 12.49
N GLY A 284 10.77 -22.99 12.61
CA GLY A 284 9.89 -23.03 13.78
C GLY A 284 8.77 -21.98 13.77
N LYS A 285 8.63 -21.21 12.69
CA LYS A 285 7.49 -20.30 12.51
C LYS A 285 6.21 -21.08 12.17
N LEU A 286 5.07 -20.52 12.57
CA LEU A 286 3.75 -21.00 12.15
C LEU A 286 3.26 -20.13 11.00
N ARG A 287 2.91 -20.75 9.88
CA ARG A 287 2.21 -20.10 8.78
C ARG A 287 0.77 -20.61 8.71
N ILE A 288 -0.16 -19.69 8.51
CA ILE A 288 -1.59 -19.95 8.37
C ILE A 288 -2.00 -19.49 6.98
N HIS A 289 -2.66 -20.37 6.25
CA HIS A 289 -3.26 -20.08 4.95
C HIS A 289 -4.77 -20.01 5.10
N GLN A 290 -5.38 -18.93 4.63
CA GLN A 290 -6.82 -18.73 4.64
C GLN A 290 -7.28 -18.25 3.26
N ASP A 291 -8.07 -19.09 2.60
CA ASP A 291 -8.78 -18.70 1.39
C ASP A 291 -10.03 -17.90 1.76
N VAL A 292 -10.23 -16.77 1.10
CA VAL A 292 -11.35 -15.88 1.30
C VAL A 292 -12.10 -15.74 -0.03
N ASN A 293 -13.38 -16.07 -0.01
CA ASN A 293 -14.24 -15.85 -1.16
C ASN A 293 -15.57 -15.27 -0.72
N TYR A 294 -15.63 -13.94 -0.63
CA TYR A 294 -16.86 -13.21 -0.43
C TYR A 294 -17.64 -13.10 -1.76
N ASP A 295 -18.95 -13.30 -1.75
CA ASP A 295 -19.79 -13.04 -2.92
C ASP A 295 -20.22 -11.58 -2.91
N LYS A 296 -19.82 -10.78 -3.92
CA LYS A 296 -20.17 -9.35 -4.01
C LYS A 296 -21.68 -9.09 -3.94
N SER A 297 -22.52 -10.06 -4.32
CA SER A 297 -23.98 -9.93 -4.22
C SER A 297 -24.50 -9.91 -2.78
N ASN A 298 -23.68 -10.34 -1.81
CA ASN A 298 -24.01 -10.28 -0.38
C ASN A 298 -23.72 -8.91 0.25
N TRP A 299 -23.02 -8.01 -0.44
CA TRP A 299 -22.77 -6.67 0.08
C TRP A 299 -24.11 -5.94 0.38
N PRO A 300 -24.28 -5.31 1.57
CA PRO A 300 -23.24 -4.92 2.54
C PRO A 300 -23.12 -5.81 3.79
N VAL A 301 -23.44 -7.11 3.72
CA VAL A 301 -23.29 -8.03 4.87
C VAL A 301 -21.82 -8.10 5.31
N GLY A 302 -21.53 -7.79 6.57
CA GLY A 302 -20.17 -7.82 7.11
C GLY A 302 -19.70 -9.23 7.40
N ARG A 303 -18.50 -9.63 6.95
CA ARG A 303 -17.91 -10.94 7.20
C ARG A 303 -16.66 -10.86 8.06
N ILE A 304 -16.61 -11.66 9.11
CA ILE A 304 -15.49 -11.68 10.07
C ILE A 304 -14.98 -13.11 10.24
N CYS A 305 -13.66 -13.27 10.16
CA CYS A 305 -12.95 -14.50 10.47
C CYS A 305 -12.25 -14.36 11.83
N LEU A 306 -12.37 -15.37 12.68
CA LEU A 306 -11.73 -15.42 14.00
C LEU A 306 -10.91 -16.69 14.11
N SER A 307 -9.67 -16.56 14.58
CA SER A 307 -8.76 -17.69 14.86
C SER A 307 -8.14 -17.54 16.25
N THR A 308 -8.37 -18.51 17.13
CA THR A 308 -7.77 -18.56 18.47
C THR A 308 -6.48 -19.36 18.46
N LEU A 309 -5.42 -18.72 18.93
CA LEU A 309 -4.04 -19.17 18.82
C LEU A 309 -3.39 -19.29 20.20
N PRO A 310 -3.48 -20.46 20.87
CA PRO A 310 -2.74 -20.71 22.10
C PRO A 310 -1.43 -21.48 21.84
N PRO A 311 -0.38 -21.25 22.65
CA PRO A 311 0.76 -22.16 22.68
C PRO A 311 0.36 -23.54 23.22
N GLN A 312 1.13 -24.57 22.87
CA GLN A 312 0.90 -25.93 23.35
C GLN A 312 1.36 -26.02 24.79
N SER A 313 0.45 -26.41 25.68
CA SER A 313 0.84 -26.83 27.02
C SER A 313 1.78 -28.03 26.89
N LEU A 314 3.05 -27.86 27.23
CA LEU A 314 3.92 -28.98 27.57
C LEU A 314 3.33 -29.64 28.82
N ASN A 315 2.42 -30.59 28.62
CA ASN A 315 2.17 -31.60 29.63
C ASN A 315 3.47 -32.41 29.73
N LEU A 316 4.36 -31.97 30.60
CA LEU A 316 5.37 -32.84 31.18
C LEU A 316 4.60 -34.06 31.69
N MET A 317 4.72 -35.18 30.99
CA MET A 317 4.31 -36.48 31.51
C MET A 317 5.13 -36.72 32.78
N THR A 318 4.60 -36.31 33.93
CA THR A 318 4.96 -36.89 35.22
C THR A 318 4.29 -38.26 35.30
N SER A 319 4.85 -39.23 34.56
CA SER A 319 4.74 -40.68 34.80
C SER A 319 5.87 -41.30 33.97
N ALA A 320 6.92 -41.91 34.49
CA ALA A 320 6.98 -42.77 35.66
C ALA A 320 8.34 -42.64 36.38
N VAL A 321 8.29 -42.35 37.67
CA VAL A 321 9.21 -42.93 38.65
C VAL A 321 8.30 -43.75 39.56
N ASP A 322 8.30 -45.06 39.30
CA ASP A 322 8.19 -46.20 40.24
C ASP A 322 7.74 -47.46 39.49
#